data_AF-A0A8T4EF18-F1
#
_entry.id   AF-A0A8T4EF18-F1
#
_cell.length_a   1.000
_cell.length_b   1.000
_cell.length_c   1.000
_cell.angle_alpha   90.00
_cell.angle_beta   90.00
_cell.angle_gamma   90.00
#
_symmetry.space_group_name_H-M   'P 1'
#
loop_
_entity.id
_entity.type
_entity.pdbx_description
1 polymer ?
#
loop_
_entity_poly.entity_id
_entity_poly.type
_entity_poly.pdbx_seq_one_letter_code
_entity_poly.pdbx_strand_id
1 'polypeptide(L)'
;MPKTRFVQVRVDECQFERIKNSASAKGYRTTSDYIRDLALEKNLVFERKFEEMHKAILLLSQKFKTTELREMFTKENKPTPIQMRP
;
A
#
# COMPACT_ATOMS: atom_id res chain seq x y z
N MET A 1 12.16 -0.29 39.74
CA MET A 1 12.92 -0.87 38.61
C MET A 1 12.18 -0.58 37.31
N PRO A 2 12.85 -0.04 36.27
CA PRO A 2 12.23 0.07 34.96
C PRO A 2 11.80 -1.32 34.48
N LYS A 3 10.54 -1.48 34.11
CA LYS A 3 10.02 -2.75 33.58
C LYS A 3 10.53 -2.92 32.15
N THR A 4 11.61 -3.67 31.98
CA THR A 4 12.11 -4.05 30.67
C THR A 4 11.03 -4.87 29.96
N ARG A 5 10.49 -4.35 28.85
CA ARG A 5 9.56 -5.07 27.99
C ARG A 5 10.37 -5.87 26.98
N PHE A 6 10.08 -7.16 26.83
CA PHE A 6 10.70 -8.01 25.82
C PHE A 6 9.63 -8.59 24.90
N VAL A 7 10.05 -8.91 23.68
CA VAL A 7 9.24 -9.61 22.68
C VAL A 7 9.96 -10.91 22.36
N GLN A 8 9.24 -12.01 22.40
CA GLN A 8 9.75 -13.31 21.98
C GLN A 8 9.17 -13.65 20.62
N VAL A 9 10.03 -13.95 19.64
CA VAL A 9 9.63 -14.39 18.31
C VAL A 9 10.06 -15.85 18.15
N ARG A 10 9.11 -16.72 17.83
CA ARG A 10 9.37 -18.13 17.52
C ARG A 10 9.46 -18.28 16.01
N VAL A 11 10.52 -18.92 15.55
CA VAL A 11 10.83 -19.12 14.13
C VAL A 11 11.35 -20.52 13.92
N ASP A 12 11.23 -21.02 12.71
CA ASP A 12 11.84 -22.29 12.33
C ASP A 12 13.37 -22.14 12.21
N GLU A 13 14.09 -23.25 12.27
CA GLU A 13 15.56 -23.27 12.19
C GLU A 13 16.08 -22.60 10.91
N CYS A 14 15.47 -22.92 9.76
CA CYS A 14 15.81 -22.30 8.47
C CYS A 14 15.61 -20.78 8.48
N GLN A 15 14.58 -20.29 9.18
CA GLN A 15 14.31 -18.86 9.30
C GLN A 15 15.33 -18.19 10.23
N PHE A 16 15.66 -18.84 11.34
CA PHE A 16 16.68 -18.36 12.26
C PHE A 16 18.03 -18.17 11.58
N GLU A 17 18.49 -19.16 10.82
CA GLU A 17 19.76 -19.07 10.08
C GLU A 17 19.74 -17.96 9.04
N ARG A 18 18.62 -17.78 8.32
CA ARG A 18 18.46 -16.66 7.38
C ARG A 18 18.54 -15.30 8.08
N ILE A 19 17.92 -15.16 9.24
CA ILE A 19 17.93 -13.92 10.03
C ILE A 19 19.35 -13.63 10.52
N LYS A 20 20.03 -14.65 11.05
CA LYS A 20 21.42 -14.55 11.51
C LYS A 20 22.39 -14.14 10.40
N ASN A 21 22.30 -14.80 9.23
CA ASN A 21 23.11 -14.47 8.07
C ASN A 21 22.85 -13.05 7.57
N SER A 22 21.58 -12.63 7.55
CA SER A 22 21.20 -11.26 7.16
C SER A 22 21.75 -10.20 8.13
N ALA A 23 21.70 -10.48 9.43
CA ALA A 23 22.25 -9.61 10.47
C ALA A 23 23.77 -9.45 10.30
N SER A 24 24.49 -10.56 10.11
CA SER A 24 25.93 -10.56 9.90
C SER A 24 26.33 -9.83 8.61
N ALA A 25 25.62 -10.07 7.51
CA ALA A 25 25.90 -9.45 6.21
C ALA A 25 25.75 -7.93 6.23
N LYS A 26 24.83 -7.41 7.05
CA LYS A 26 24.61 -5.97 7.24
C LYS A 26 25.48 -5.36 8.36
N GLY A 27 26.34 -6.16 9.00
CA GLY A 27 27.28 -5.68 10.03
C GLY A 27 26.67 -5.45 11.42
N TYR A 28 25.50 -6.03 11.72
CA TYR A 28 24.92 -5.91 13.06
C TYR A 28 25.69 -6.78 14.06
N ARG A 29 25.93 -6.22 15.25
CA ARG A 29 26.64 -6.92 16.34
C ARG A 29 25.83 -8.07 16.91
N THR A 30 24.52 -7.89 17.02
CA THR A 30 23.60 -8.94 17.50
C THR A 30 22.41 -9.06 16.57
N THR A 31 21.84 -10.25 16.54
CA THR A 31 20.64 -10.54 15.76
C THR A 31 19.41 -9.85 16.37
N SER A 32 19.42 -9.56 17.67
CA SER A 32 18.42 -8.71 18.33
C SER A 32 18.48 -7.25 17.88
N ASP A 33 19.67 -6.68 17.68
CA ASP A 33 19.81 -5.32 17.17
C ASP A 33 19.27 -5.21 15.75
N TYR A 34 19.57 -6.21 14.91
CA TYR A 34 19.00 -6.30 13.57
C TYR A 34 17.46 -6.34 13.57
N ILE A 35 16.87 -7.19 14.42
CA ILE A 35 15.40 -7.29 14.52
C ILE A 35 14.79 -5.98 15.07
N ARG A 36 15.44 -5.35 16.04
CA ARG A 36 15.00 -4.06 16.58
C ARG A 36 15.00 -2.99 15.49
N ASP A 37 16.08 -2.91 14.72
CA ASP A 37 16.22 -1.94 13.66
C ASP A 37 15.14 -2.16 12.58
N LEU A 38 14.94 -3.40 12.14
CA LEU A 38 13.83 -3.75 11.23
C LEU A 38 12.46 -3.34 11.77
N ALA A 39 12.21 -3.55 13.07
CA ALA A 39 10.93 -3.22 13.69
C ALA A 39 10.71 -1.70 13.81
N LEU A 40 11.79 -0.92 13.90
CA LEU A 40 11.73 0.55 13.97
C LEU A 40 11.71 1.20 12.59
N GLU A 41 12.45 0.63 11.63
CA GLU A 41 12.57 1.12 10.25
C GLU A 41 11.28 0.87 9.46
N LYS A 42 10.61 -0.26 9.71
CA LYS A 42 9.30 -0.58 9.13
C LYS A 42 8.21 0.22 9.84
N ASN A 43 8.01 1.46 9.39
CA ASN A 43 6.90 2.27 9.84
C ASN A 43 5.57 1.75 9.25
N LEU A 44 4.97 0.79 9.95
CA LEU A 44 3.65 0.22 9.64
C LEU A 44 2.57 1.29 9.42
N VAL A 45 2.68 2.45 10.09
CA VAL A 45 1.76 3.57 9.87
C VAL A 45 1.98 4.17 8.49
N PHE A 46 3.23 4.31 8.07
CA PHE A 46 3.57 4.82 6.73
C PHE A 46 3.16 3.84 5.63
N GLU A 47 3.43 2.54 5.80
CA GLU A 47 3.00 1.51 4.83
C GLU A 47 1.47 1.49 4.69
N ARG A 48 0.72 1.56 5.80
CA ARG A 48 -0.76 1.66 5.77
C ARG A 48 -1.24 2.94 5.11
N LYS A 49 -0.63 4.09 5.42
CA LYS A 49 -1.02 5.38 4.81
C LYS A 49 -0.73 5.41 3.32
N PHE A 50 0.38 4.82 2.89
CA PHE A 50 0.70 4.67 1.48
C PHE A 50 -0.33 3.80 0.76
N GLU A 51 -0.75 2.69 1.37
CA GLU A 51 -1.79 1.82 0.81
C GLU A 51 -3.16 2.52 0.72
N GLU A 52 -3.54 3.31 1.75
CA GLU A 52 -4.74 4.15 1.74
C GLU A 52 -4.71 5.18 0.60
N MET A 53 -3.58 5.89 0.43
CA MET A 53 -3.41 6.86 -0.66
C MET A 53 -3.51 6.19 -2.03
N HIS A 54 -2.87 5.04 -2.22
CA HIS A 54 -2.93 4.29 -3.48
C HIS A 54 -4.37 3.87 -3.81
N LYS A 55 -5.13 3.37 -2.82
CA LYS A 55 -6.56 3.03 -2.98
C LYS A 55 -7.39 4.26 -3.36
N ALA A 56 -7.15 5.40 -2.73
CA ALA A 56 -7.86 6.65 -3.04
C ALA A 56 -7.59 7.12 -4.48
N ILE A 57 -6.34 7.05 -4.95
CA ILE A 57 -5.96 7.41 -6.32
C ILE A 57 -6.64 6.48 -7.34
N LEU A 58 -6.65 5.17 -7.08
CA LEU A 58 -7.34 4.21 -7.96
C LEU A 58 -8.84 4.50 -8.06
N LEU A 59 -9.51 4.78 -6.94
CA LEU A 59 -10.92 5.13 -6.92
C LEU A 59 -11.21 6.43 -7.68
N LEU A 60 -10.35 7.45 -7.56
CA LEU A 60 -10.46 8.67 -8.34
C LEU A 60 -10.30 8.41 -9.83
N SER A 61 -9.27 7.66 -10.24
CA SER A 61 -9.03 7.27 -11.64
C SER A 61 -10.24 6.58 -12.26
N GLN A 62 -10.89 5.67 -11.52
CA GLN A 62 -12.11 5.01 -11.98
C GLN A 62 -13.29 5.97 -12.15
N LYS A 63 -13.46 6.93 -11.22
CA LYS A 63 -14.49 7.97 -11.32
C LYS A 63 -14.28 8.89 -12.53
N PHE A 64 -13.03 9.28 -12.82
CA PHE A 64 -12.72 10.10 -14.00
C PHE A 64 -13.05 9.36 -15.30
N LYS A 65 -12.65 8.09 -15.43
CA LYS A 65 -13.01 7.26 -16.60
C LYS A 65 -14.52 7.13 -16.82
N THR A 66 -15.29 6.97 -15.74
CA THR A 66 -16.76 6.88 -15.84
C THR A 66 -17.42 8.21 -16.20
N THR A 67 -16.83 9.33 -15.78
CA THR A 67 -17.36 10.67 -16.09
C THR A 67 -17.12 11.05 -17.55
N GLU A 68 -15.91 10.80 -18.07
CA GLU A 68 -15.58 11.04 -19.48
C GLU A 68 -16.44 10.18 -20.43
N LEU A 69 -16.64 8.89 -20.12
CA LEU A 69 -17.55 8.03 -20.88
C LEU A 69 -18.98 8.58 -20.87
N ARG A 70 -19.47 9.06 -19.73
CA ARG A 70 -20.83 9.61 -19.59
C ARG A 70 -21.02 10.90 -20.40
N GLU A 71 -19.99 11.74 -20.49
CA GLU A 71 -19.98 12.96 -21.30
C GLU A 71 -19.92 12.67 -22.81
N MET A 72 -19.24 11.59 -23.22
CA MET A 72 -19.24 11.14 -24.62
C MET A 72 -20.63 10.63 -25.05
N PHE A 73 -21.29 9.80 -24.24
CA PHE A 73 -22.62 9.26 -24.59
C PHE A 73 -23.77 10.29 -24.52
N THR A 74 -23.62 11.39 -23.77
CA THR A 74 -24.65 12.44 -23.69
C THR A 74 -24.59 13.45 -24.85
N LYS A 75 -23.45 13.58 -25.53
CA LYS A 75 -23.32 14.45 -26.72
C LYS A 75 -23.89 13.82 -28.00
N GLU A 76 -23.94 12.49 -28.09
CA GLU A 76 -24.40 11.78 -29.29
C GLU A 76 -25.93 11.63 -29.38
N ASN A 77 -26.69 11.85 -28.30
CA ASN A 77 -28.13 11.61 -28.24
C ASN A 77 -28.99 12.89 -28.16
N LYS A 78 -28.66 13.94 -28.91
CA LYS A 78 -29.62 15.03 -29.14
C LYS A 78 -30.56 14.63 -30.28
N PRO A 79 -31.85 14.34 -30.03
CA PRO A 79 -32.78 14.02 -31.11
C PRO A 79 -32.93 15.24 -32.02
N THR A 80 -32.58 15.07 -33.30
CA THR A 80 -32.74 16.10 -34.33
C THR A 80 -34.23 16.47 -34.41
N PRO A 81 -34.60 17.76 -34.33
CA PRO A 81 -35.99 18.15 -34.42
C PRO A 81 -36.55 17.71 -35.76
N ILE A 82 -37.57 16.86 -35.72
CA ILE A 82 -38.32 16.41 -36.90
C ILE A 82 -39.00 17.65 -37.47
N GLN A 83 -38.45 18.19 -38.57
CA GLN A 83 -39.09 19.27 -39.29
C GLN A 83 -40.34 18.69 -39.98
N MET A 84 -41.52 19.00 -39.44
CA MET A 84 -42.77 18.74 -40.13
C MET A 84 -42.81 19.62 -41.38
N ARG A 85 -42.85 18.98 -42.56
CA ARG A 85 -43.08 19.70 -43.83
C ARG A 85 -44.51 20.24 -43.85
N PRO A 86 -44.72 21.50 -44.31
CA PRO A 86 -46.02 22.11 -44.47
C PRO A 86 -46.84 21.47 -45.59
#